data_AF-A0A9E1V2B2-F1
#
_entry.id   AF-A0A9E1V2B2-F1
#
_cell.length_a   1.000
_cell.length_b   1.000
_cell.length_c   1.000
_cell.angle_alpha   90.00
_cell.angle_beta   90.00
_cell.angle_gamma   90.00
#
_symmetry.space_group_name_H-M   'P 1'
#
loop_
_entity.id
_entity.type
_entity.pdbx_description
1 polymer ?
#
loop_
_entity_poly.entity_id
_entity_poly.type
_entity_poly.pdbx_seq_one_letter_code
_entity_poly.pdbx_strand_id
1 'polypeptide(L)'
;MLARLPLLLVLFATQLLAIPLDIIPNGSFERDTNRDALPDGWQPAVYKSPGKAIWDGTIARTGKRSLLLKDSAADGAKDWDRQTTRWVLQGRAEVKPGQTVTAQAWLKSELTAGEARVTLAWFAERKWLHEDSSERAKGKQPWTLHSVTANAPDQAKYVSVYLSLNAAKGSVWFDDARAARGTKPPGNFRPIDLRPACNTSFRDDAASDGKGGWTDQGANDLRRIETGKQTLRGIPFQIVDSKDKSCVVLRGKGRKDVGNAATFPVNQTCDALYFLHACAWGGRLGSLVATYEITYADGTKVLAPLRNGNEVADWWKPGDLAACASGWEGTNAESDNIGLGIFPWVNPKPGKPIASVTARTTGRGANLMLVAVTAGDGSPSFPELPLDYRFTDTTGWYPWRFDVNNPKLGELDLSRFL
;
A
#
# COMPACT_ATOMS: atom_id res chain seq x y z
N MET A 1 43.40 29.51 9.97
CA MET A 1 41.94 29.44 10.29
C MET A 1 41.23 30.36 9.30
N LEU A 2 40.33 29.97 8.40
CA LEU A 2 39.48 28.80 8.26
C LEU A 2 39.47 28.34 6.79
N ALA A 3 39.50 27.03 6.55
CA ALA A 3 39.29 26.45 5.23
C ALA A 3 37.79 26.38 4.91
N ARG A 4 37.39 26.92 3.76
CA ARG A 4 36.03 26.80 3.22
C ARG A 4 35.89 25.43 2.54
N LEU A 5 35.05 24.55 3.08
CA LEU A 5 34.59 23.34 2.41
C LEU A 5 33.38 23.68 1.52
N PRO A 6 33.31 23.20 0.26
CA PRO A 6 32.11 23.38 -0.56
C PRO A 6 31.02 22.40 -0.12
N LEU A 7 29.84 22.95 0.14
CA LEU A 7 28.61 22.23 0.44
C LEU A 7 28.16 21.49 -0.83
N LEU A 8 28.38 20.17 -0.90
CA LEU A 8 27.89 19.33 -1.99
C LEU A 8 26.38 19.15 -1.81
N LEU A 9 25.59 19.93 -2.55
CA LEU A 9 24.14 19.82 -2.61
C LEU A 9 23.77 18.56 -3.42
N VAL A 10 23.52 17.44 -2.74
CA VAL A 10 22.99 16.24 -3.40
C VAL A 10 21.47 16.30 -3.34
N LEU A 11 20.87 16.76 -4.44
CA LEU A 11 19.43 16.65 -4.73
C LEU A 11 19.09 15.16 -4.91
N PHE A 12 18.61 14.50 -3.85
CA PHE A 12 17.94 13.21 -3.99
C PHE A 12 16.45 13.44 -4.25
N ALA A 13 16.06 13.15 -5.49
CA ALA A 13 14.69 13.14 -5.96
C ALA A 13 13.83 12.15 -5.15
N THR A 14 12.58 12.53 -5.00
CA THR A 14 11.47 11.83 -4.36
C THR A 14 11.30 10.38 -4.86
N GLN A 15 11.33 9.41 -3.95
CA GLN A 15 10.77 8.08 -4.18
C GLN A 15 9.59 7.88 -3.21
N LEU A 16 8.36 7.96 -3.78
CA LEU A 16 7.15 7.44 -3.16
C LEU A 16 7.28 5.91 -3.08
N LEU A 17 7.03 5.30 -1.91
CA LEU A 17 6.98 3.84 -1.78
C LEU A 17 5.53 3.38 -1.60
N ALA A 18 4.76 3.58 -2.67
CA ALA A 18 3.78 2.60 -3.12
C ALA A 18 4.54 1.35 -3.64
N ILE A 19 3.85 0.33 -4.16
CA ILE A 19 4.49 -0.65 -5.05
C ILE A 19 5.43 0.13 -5.97
N PRO A 20 6.74 -0.21 -6.08
CA PRO A 20 7.61 0.51 -6.99
C PRO A 20 6.93 0.61 -8.35
N LEU A 21 6.77 1.82 -8.89
CA LEU A 21 6.30 2.02 -10.26
C LEU A 21 7.39 1.61 -11.28
N ASP A 22 8.26 0.67 -10.91
CA ASP A 22 9.53 0.41 -11.58
C ASP A 22 9.34 -0.34 -12.90
N ILE A 23 8.16 -0.94 -13.11
CA ILE A 23 7.77 -1.54 -14.40
C ILE A 23 6.79 -0.63 -15.17
N ILE A 24 5.79 -0.04 -14.52
CA ILE A 24 4.74 0.75 -15.19
C ILE A 24 4.90 2.26 -14.88
N PRO A 25 5.48 3.06 -15.79
CA PRO A 25 5.72 4.49 -15.56
C PRO A 25 4.48 5.40 -15.72
N ASN A 26 3.42 4.94 -16.39
CA ASN A 26 2.16 5.69 -16.63
C ASN A 26 0.94 4.84 -16.29
N GLY A 27 0.83 4.44 -15.03
CA GLY A 27 -0.21 3.53 -14.55
C GLY A 27 -1.61 4.14 -14.43
N SER A 28 -1.69 5.46 -14.20
CA SER A 28 -2.95 6.22 -14.14
C SER A 28 -3.47 6.65 -15.50
N PHE A 29 -2.68 6.45 -16.57
CA PHE A 29 -3.07 6.75 -17.95
C PHE A 29 -3.39 8.22 -18.26
N GLU A 30 -3.01 9.17 -17.40
CA GLU A 30 -3.32 10.59 -17.59
C GLU A 30 -2.33 11.32 -18.52
N ARG A 31 -1.14 10.75 -18.71
CA ARG A 31 -0.03 11.44 -19.36
C ARG A 31 0.07 11.09 -20.84
N ASP A 32 0.15 12.14 -21.66
CA ASP A 32 0.46 12.12 -23.11
C ASP A 32 1.43 13.29 -23.37
N THR A 33 2.73 13.02 -23.25
CA THR A 33 3.76 14.06 -23.32
C THR A 33 4.13 14.38 -24.77
N ASN A 34 4.08 13.37 -25.64
CA ASN A 34 4.38 13.49 -27.07
C ASN A 34 3.17 14.00 -27.91
N ARG A 35 1.98 14.12 -27.30
CA ARG A 35 0.73 14.59 -27.91
C ARG A 35 0.26 13.73 -29.07
N ASP A 36 0.49 12.42 -28.99
CA ASP A 36 0.04 11.47 -29.99
C ASP A 36 -1.37 10.92 -29.73
N ALA A 37 -2.05 11.45 -28.70
CA ALA A 37 -3.37 11.02 -28.26
C ALA A 37 -3.41 9.57 -27.78
N LEU A 38 -2.28 9.03 -27.34
CA LEU A 38 -2.16 7.78 -26.60
C LEU A 38 -1.53 8.04 -25.23
N PRO A 39 -1.81 7.19 -24.22
CA PRO A 39 -1.14 7.30 -22.95
C PRO A 39 0.32 6.89 -23.10
N ASP A 40 1.25 7.76 -22.65
CA ASP A 40 2.69 7.52 -22.71
C ASP A 40 3.05 6.12 -22.21
N GLY A 41 3.81 5.37 -23.01
CA GLY A 41 4.28 4.04 -22.63
C GLY A 41 3.25 2.93 -22.79
N TRP A 42 2.09 3.18 -23.38
CA TRP A 42 1.10 2.16 -23.69
C TRP A 42 0.70 2.19 -25.16
N GLN A 43 0.48 1.03 -25.75
CA GLN A 43 0.02 0.91 -27.13
C GLN A 43 -1.15 -0.06 -27.27
N PRO A 44 -2.10 0.25 -28.16
CA PRO A 44 -3.16 -0.69 -28.49
C PRO A 44 -2.59 -1.85 -29.32
N ALA A 45 -3.05 -3.07 -29.03
CA ALA A 45 -2.79 -4.26 -29.83
C ALA A 45 -4.11 -4.99 -30.09
N VAL A 46 -4.72 -4.69 -31.23
CA VAL A 46 -6.02 -5.24 -31.65
C VAL A 46 -5.90 -6.40 -32.64
N TYR A 47 -4.68 -6.71 -33.11
CA TYR A 47 -4.40 -7.83 -34.01
C TYR A 47 -5.36 -7.90 -35.22
N LYS A 48 -6.06 -9.02 -35.42
CA LYS A 48 -7.12 -9.22 -36.43
C LYS A 48 -8.52 -9.20 -35.81
N SER A 49 -8.62 -8.82 -34.54
CA SER A 49 -9.90 -8.74 -33.82
C SER A 49 -10.69 -7.50 -34.28
N PRO A 50 -12.03 -7.55 -34.31
CA PRO A 50 -12.87 -6.38 -34.55
C PRO A 50 -12.88 -5.41 -33.37
N GLY A 51 -12.26 -5.78 -32.24
CA GLY A 51 -12.31 -5.01 -31.02
C GLY A 51 -11.53 -3.70 -31.08
N LYS A 52 -11.91 -2.80 -30.18
CA LYS A 52 -11.38 -1.44 -30.10
C LYS A 52 -10.61 -1.25 -28.81
N ALA A 53 -9.51 -0.52 -28.89
CA ALA A 53 -8.75 -0.02 -27.76
C ALA A 53 -8.82 1.51 -27.77
N ILE A 54 -9.36 2.11 -26.71
CA ILE A 54 -9.70 3.53 -26.65
C ILE A 54 -9.12 4.12 -25.37
N TRP A 55 -8.43 5.25 -25.48
CA TRP A 55 -8.02 6.05 -24.34
C TRP A 55 -9.22 6.92 -23.92
N ASP A 56 -10.01 6.40 -22.99
CA ASP A 56 -11.32 6.94 -22.64
C ASP A 56 -11.19 8.14 -21.70
N GLY A 57 -12.03 9.16 -21.89
CA GLY A 57 -12.11 10.34 -21.03
C GLY A 57 -13.46 10.49 -20.30
N THR A 58 -14.32 9.48 -20.39
CA THR A 58 -15.70 9.54 -19.87
C THR A 58 -15.89 8.69 -18.61
N ILE A 59 -15.16 7.58 -18.51
CA ILE A 59 -15.20 6.66 -17.37
C ILE A 59 -13.77 6.46 -16.89
N ALA A 60 -13.52 6.77 -15.62
CA ALA A 60 -12.25 6.53 -14.95
C ALA A 60 -12.53 6.15 -13.48
N ARG A 61 -11.58 5.48 -12.84
CA ARG A 61 -11.61 5.22 -11.40
C ARG A 61 -10.98 6.38 -10.64
N THR A 62 -9.82 6.84 -11.11
CA THR A 62 -9.17 8.06 -10.62
C THR A 62 -8.82 8.95 -11.80
N GLY A 63 -8.55 10.24 -11.54
CA GLY A 63 -8.25 11.18 -12.62
C GLY A 63 -9.41 11.38 -13.60
N LYS A 64 -9.08 11.45 -14.88
CA LYS A 64 -10.00 11.76 -15.98
C LYS A 64 -9.95 10.72 -17.10
N ARG A 65 -8.98 9.81 -17.09
CA ARG A 65 -8.70 8.89 -18.19
C ARG A 65 -8.64 7.45 -17.72
N SER A 66 -8.98 6.53 -18.63
CA SER A 66 -8.76 5.09 -18.42
C SER A 66 -8.54 4.38 -19.74
N LEU A 67 -8.16 3.09 -19.69
CA LEU A 67 -7.95 2.27 -20.88
C LEU A 67 -9.17 1.38 -21.12
N LEU A 68 -9.94 1.71 -22.16
CA LEU A 68 -11.10 0.96 -22.61
C LEU A 68 -10.70 -0.09 -23.66
N LEU A 69 -11.22 -1.31 -23.51
CA LEU A 69 -11.28 -2.33 -24.54
C LEU A 69 -12.73 -2.73 -24.78
N LYS A 70 -13.12 -2.93 -26.05
CA LYS A 70 -14.51 -3.24 -26.41
C LYS A 70 -14.62 -4.23 -27.57
N ASP A 71 -15.61 -5.12 -27.49
CA ASP A 71 -16.11 -6.00 -28.56
C ASP A 71 -15.01 -6.78 -29.33
N SER A 72 -14.18 -7.52 -28.60
CA SER A 72 -13.09 -8.31 -29.19
C SER A 72 -13.54 -9.57 -29.93
N ALA A 73 -14.75 -10.06 -29.72
CA ALA A 73 -15.22 -11.30 -30.34
C ALA A 73 -15.55 -11.12 -31.84
N ALA A 74 -14.86 -11.87 -32.71
CA ALA A 74 -15.31 -12.12 -34.08
C ALA A 74 -16.21 -13.37 -34.13
N ASP A 75 -17.37 -13.26 -34.79
CA ASP A 75 -18.31 -14.38 -34.93
C ASP A 75 -17.65 -15.57 -35.65
N GLY A 76 -17.81 -16.77 -35.08
CA GLY A 76 -17.29 -18.03 -35.63
C GLY A 76 -15.76 -18.21 -35.60
N ALA A 77 -15.00 -17.21 -35.14
CA ALA A 77 -13.55 -17.33 -35.01
C ALA A 77 -13.18 -18.27 -33.84
N LYS A 78 -12.03 -18.94 -33.97
CA LYS A 78 -11.39 -19.70 -32.88
C LYS A 78 -9.94 -19.30 -32.66
N ASP A 79 -9.36 -18.58 -33.62
CA ASP A 79 -7.99 -18.08 -33.56
C ASP A 79 -7.90 -16.92 -32.56
N TRP A 80 -6.89 -16.97 -31.69
CA TRP A 80 -6.73 -15.99 -30.61
C TRP A 80 -6.55 -14.56 -31.16
N ASP A 81 -5.82 -14.39 -32.27
CA ASP A 81 -5.52 -13.08 -32.86
C ASP A 81 -6.75 -12.41 -33.48
N ARG A 82 -7.83 -13.16 -33.70
CA ARG A 82 -9.14 -12.68 -34.15
C ARG A 82 -10.12 -12.42 -33.02
N GLN A 83 -9.73 -12.72 -31.78
CA GLN A 83 -10.60 -12.62 -30.61
C GLN A 83 -9.97 -11.85 -29.44
N THR A 84 -8.78 -11.30 -29.63
CA THR A 84 -8.04 -10.63 -28.57
C THR A 84 -7.82 -9.17 -28.91
N THR A 85 -8.09 -8.32 -27.93
CA THR A 85 -7.77 -6.88 -27.97
C THR A 85 -7.03 -6.56 -26.67
N ARG A 86 -5.92 -5.81 -26.76
CA ARG A 86 -5.08 -5.50 -25.58
C ARG A 86 -4.64 -4.05 -25.58
N TRP A 87 -4.37 -3.55 -24.37
CA TRP A 87 -3.36 -2.52 -24.15
C TRP A 87 -2.07 -3.19 -23.69
N VAL A 88 -0.96 -2.79 -24.30
CA VAL A 88 0.36 -3.36 -24.06
C VAL A 88 1.30 -2.27 -23.57
N LEU A 89 1.97 -2.52 -22.45
CA LEU A 89 3.05 -1.65 -21.99
C LEU A 89 4.18 -1.64 -23.02
N GLN A 90 4.57 -0.45 -23.46
CA GLN A 90 5.72 -0.22 -24.33
C GLN A 90 7.01 -0.27 -23.51
N GLY A 91 7.95 -1.09 -23.95
CA GLY A 91 9.16 -1.40 -23.20
C GLY A 91 8.94 -2.59 -22.26
N ARG A 92 9.94 -3.46 -22.18
CA ARG A 92 9.92 -4.64 -21.31
C ARG A 92 10.88 -4.41 -20.15
N ALA A 93 10.46 -4.78 -18.95
CA ALA A 93 11.28 -4.66 -17.76
C ALA A 93 12.18 -5.89 -17.62
N GLU A 94 13.47 -5.68 -17.30
CA GLU A 94 14.40 -6.79 -17.06
C GLU A 94 14.03 -7.61 -15.82
N VAL A 95 14.18 -8.93 -15.90
CA VAL A 95 13.94 -9.84 -14.77
C VAL A 95 15.03 -10.91 -14.70
N LYS A 96 15.27 -11.42 -13.49
CA LYS A 96 16.12 -12.59 -13.27
C LYS A 96 15.26 -13.85 -13.18
N PRO A 97 15.76 -15.01 -13.64
CA PRO A 97 15.15 -16.31 -13.36
C PRO A 97 14.73 -16.48 -11.89
N GLY A 98 13.52 -16.98 -11.66
CA GLY A 98 12.92 -17.16 -10.34
C GLY A 98 12.46 -15.89 -9.64
N GLN A 99 12.70 -14.70 -10.22
CA GLN A 99 12.26 -13.43 -9.63
C GLN A 99 10.73 -13.30 -9.72
N THR A 100 10.08 -13.15 -8.58
CA THR A 100 8.65 -12.87 -8.54
C THR A 100 8.34 -11.50 -9.14
N VAL A 101 7.25 -11.38 -9.90
CA VAL A 101 6.69 -10.12 -10.38
C VAL A 101 5.20 -10.11 -10.07
N THR A 102 4.69 -8.99 -9.57
CA THR A 102 3.26 -8.74 -9.41
C THR A 102 2.83 -7.62 -10.34
N ALA A 103 1.73 -7.82 -11.05
CA ALA A 103 1.02 -6.78 -11.78
C ALA A 103 -0.43 -6.68 -11.29
N GLN A 104 -0.92 -5.46 -11.19
CA GLN A 104 -2.28 -5.14 -10.75
C GLN A 104 -2.86 -4.03 -11.61
N ALA A 105 -4.17 -4.06 -11.78
CA ALA A 105 -4.94 -2.94 -12.32
C ALA A 105 -6.36 -3.00 -11.77
N TRP A 106 -6.96 -1.85 -11.54
CA TRP A 106 -8.40 -1.80 -11.30
C TRP A 106 -9.13 -2.01 -12.61
N LEU A 107 -10.20 -2.79 -12.56
CA LEU A 107 -10.95 -3.21 -13.72
C LEU A 107 -12.45 -3.06 -13.43
N LYS A 108 -13.17 -2.37 -14.31
CA LYS A 108 -14.65 -2.33 -14.37
C LYS A 108 -15.10 -2.97 -15.66
N SER A 109 -16.13 -3.82 -15.64
CA SER A 109 -16.58 -4.50 -16.85
C SER A 109 -18.09 -4.52 -17.00
N GLU A 110 -18.51 -4.57 -18.27
CA GLU A 110 -19.88 -4.72 -18.73
C GLU A 110 -19.87 -5.70 -19.90
N LEU A 111 -19.50 -6.96 -19.62
CA LEU A 111 -19.37 -8.01 -20.62
C LEU A 111 -20.61 -8.90 -20.65
N THR A 112 -21.04 -9.27 -21.85
CA THR A 112 -22.10 -10.27 -22.07
C THR A 112 -21.53 -11.62 -22.52
N ALA A 113 -20.28 -11.64 -22.97
CA ALA A 113 -19.53 -12.84 -23.32
C ALA A 113 -18.03 -12.59 -23.12
N GLY A 114 -17.25 -13.67 -23.07
CA GLY A 114 -15.79 -13.61 -22.95
C GLY A 114 -15.32 -13.12 -21.58
N GLU A 115 -14.10 -12.58 -21.55
CA GLU A 115 -13.42 -12.25 -20.31
C GLU A 115 -12.34 -11.19 -20.49
N ALA A 116 -11.99 -10.54 -19.38
CA ALA A 116 -10.85 -9.63 -19.30
C ALA A 116 -9.86 -10.05 -18.21
N ARG A 117 -8.58 -9.70 -18.36
CA ARG A 117 -7.50 -10.07 -17.43
C ARG A 117 -6.36 -9.04 -17.41
N VAL A 118 -5.65 -8.97 -16.28
CA VAL A 118 -4.30 -8.39 -16.17
C VAL A 118 -3.29 -9.52 -16.38
N THR A 119 -2.25 -9.30 -17.18
CA THR A 119 -1.34 -10.38 -17.62
C THR A 119 0.11 -9.94 -17.57
N LEU A 120 0.97 -10.83 -17.09
CA LEU A 120 2.43 -10.78 -17.21
C LEU A 120 2.83 -11.63 -18.42
N ALA A 121 3.56 -11.03 -19.36
CA ALA A 121 4.10 -11.74 -20.52
C ALA A 121 5.61 -11.83 -20.43
N TRP A 122 6.13 -13.05 -20.48
CA TRP A 122 7.55 -13.36 -20.28
C TRP A 122 8.29 -13.51 -21.59
N PHE A 123 9.55 -13.08 -21.60
CA PHE A 123 10.37 -13.09 -22.80
C PHE A 123 11.81 -13.54 -22.51
N ALA A 124 12.35 -14.38 -23.39
CA ALA A 124 13.77 -14.59 -23.54
C ALA A 124 14.27 -13.68 -24.66
N GLU A 125 14.94 -12.57 -24.31
CA GLU A 125 15.30 -11.52 -25.27
C GLU A 125 14.05 -11.00 -26.02
N ARG A 126 13.97 -11.27 -27.32
CA ARG A 126 12.84 -10.90 -28.18
C ARG A 126 11.75 -11.98 -28.24
N LYS A 127 12.07 -13.23 -27.91
CA LYS A 127 11.18 -14.39 -28.03
C LYS A 127 10.19 -14.42 -26.87
N TRP A 128 8.89 -14.48 -27.19
CA TRP A 128 7.83 -14.71 -26.21
C TRP A 128 7.92 -16.14 -25.65
N LEU A 129 7.75 -16.28 -24.34
CA LEU A 129 7.79 -17.56 -23.63
C LEU A 129 6.39 -18.05 -23.29
N HIS A 130 5.72 -17.37 -22.36
CA HIS A 130 4.33 -17.60 -21.98
C HIS A 130 3.77 -16.40 -21.21
N GLU A 131 2.51 -16.53 -20.79
CA GLU A 131 1.76 -15.53 -20.04
C GLU A 131 1.22 -16.12 -18.73
N ASP A 132 1.30 -15.35 -17.65
CA ASP A 132 0.55 -15.57 -16.42
C ASP A 132 -0.51 -14.48 -16.30
N SER A 133 -1.73 -14.83 -15.90
CA SER A 133 -2.83 -13.86 -15.82
C SER A 133 -3.53 -13.89 -14.47
N SER A 134 -4.20 -12.79 -14.17
CA SER A 134 -5.16 -12.69 -13.08
C SER A 134 -6.33 -13.64 -13.30
N GLU A 135 -7.19 -13.75 -12.29
CA GLU A 135 -8.51 -14.35 -12.46
C GLU A 135 -9.31 -13.66 -13.58
N ARG A 136 -10.27 -14.40 -14.11
CA ARG A 136 -11.10 -13.96 -15.23
C ARG A 136 -12.17 -12.99 -14.74
N ALA A 137 -12.08 -11.74 -15.16
CA ALA A 137 -13.21 -10.82 -15.08
C ALA A 137 -14.26 -11.20 -16.12
N LYS A 138 -15.49 -11.48 -15.68
CA LYS A 138 -16.63 -11.84 -16.53
C LYS A 138 -17.85 -11.02 -16.13
N GLY A 139 -18.81 -10.90 -17.04
CA GLY A 139 -20.07 -10.25 -16.73
C GLY A 139 -19.92 -8.76 -16.42
N LYS A 140 -20.91 -8.23 -15.70
CA LYS A 140 -20.91 -6.87 -15.17
C LYS A 140 -20.30 -6.85 -13.78
N GLN A 141 -19.30 -6.00 -13.54
CA GLN A 141 -18.74 -5.77 -12.21
C GLN A 141 -18.32 -4.31 -12.03
N PRO A 142 -18.41 -3.77 -10.80
CA PRO A 142 -17.85 -2.45 -10.47
C PRO A 142 -16.32 -2.48 -10.57
N TRP A 143 -15.68 -1.33 -10.35
CA TRP A 143 -14.23 -1.29 -10.22
C TRP A 143 -13.77 -2.27 -9.13
N THR A 144 -13.00 -3.28 -9.53
CA THR A 144 -12.42 -4.28 -8.64
C THR A 144 -10.94 -4.42 -8.98
N LEU A 145 -10.09 -4.57 -7.97
CA LEU A 145 -8.66 -4.74 -8.17
C LEU A 145 -8.38 -6.16 -8.66
N HIS A 146 -7.80 -6.29 -9.84
CA HIS A 146 -7.31 -7.56 -10.37
C HIS A 146 -5.80 -7.63 -10.22
N SER A 147 -5.29 -8.80 -9.84
CA SER A 147 -3.89 -9.01 -9.50
C SER A 147 -3.39 -10.33 -10.06
N VAL A 148 -2.15 -10.33 -10.54
CA VAL A 148 -1.39 -11.53 -10.92
C VAL A 148 -0.01 -11.45 -10.30
N THR A 149 0.46 -12.57 -9.74
CA THR A 149 1.83 -12.70 -9.23
C THR A 149 2.40 -14.00 -9.75
N ALA A 150 3.56 -13.93 -10.39
CA ALA A 150 4.22 -15.09 -10.96
C ALA A 150 5.74 -14.98 -10.87
N ASN A 151 6.42 -16.13 -10.88
CA ASN A 151 7.87 -16.19 -10.90
C ASN A 151 8.37 -16.16 -12.33
N ALA A 152 9.38 -15.33 -12.60
CA ALA A 152 10.06 -15.30 -13.86
C ALA A 152 10.60 -16.71 -14.22
N PRO A 153 10.24 -17.26 -15.38
CA PRO A 153 10.74 -18.56 -15.83
C PRO A 153 12.26 -18.60 -15.96
N ASP A 154 12.85 -19.80 -15.96
CA ASP A 154 14.32 -19.97 -16.02
C ASP A 154 14.99 -19.28 -17.21
N GLN A 155 14.27 -19.14 -18.33
CA GLN A 155 14.76 -18.51 -19.56
C GLN A 155 14.39 -17.02 -19.66
N ALA A 156 13.58 -16.49 -18.73
CA ALA A 156 13.07 -15.14 -18.82
C ALA A 156 14.16 -14.10 -18.51
N LYS A 157 14.32 -13.17 -19.44
CA LYS A 157 15.13 -11.95 -19.28
C LYS A 157 14.27 -10.71 -19.14
N TYR A 158 13.05 -10.74 -19.67
CA TYR A 158 12.16 -9.59 -19.66
C TYR A 158 10.70 -9.96 -19.35
N VAL A 159 9.97 -9.00 -18.80
CA VAL A 159 8.53 -9.07 -18.56
C VAL A 159 7.82 -7.83 -19.13
N SER A 160 6.60 -8.00 -19.63
CA SER A 160 5.71 -6.91 -20.04
C SER A 160 4.35 -7.09 -19.40
N VAL A 161 3.62 -5.99 -19.16
CA VAL A 161 2.26 -6.02 -18.64
C VAL A 161 1.26 -5.79 -19.75
N TYR A 162 0.25 -6.66 -19.83
CA TYR A 162 -0.89 -6.53 -20.75
C TYR A 162 -2.19 -6.42 -19.98
N LEU A 163 -3.07 -5.56 -20.51
CA LEU A 163 -4.47 -5.47 -20.10
C LEU A 163 -5.29 -6.01 -21.26
N SER A 164 -5.98 -7.12 -21.04
CA SER A 164 -6.50 -7.95 -22.14
C SER A 164 -8.01 -8.13 -22.07
N LEU A 165 -8.63 -8.15 -23.25
CA LEU A 165 -10.00 -8.55 -23.49
C LEU A 165 -9.99 -9.70 -24.51
N ASN A 166 -10.63 -10.82 -24.18
CA ASN A 166 -10.58 -12.05 -24.98
C ASN A 166 -11.98 -12.62 -25.24
N ALA A 167 -12.26 -12.91 -26.51
CA ALA A 167 -13.50 -13.50 -27.02
C ALA A 167 -14.76 -12.82 -26.46
N ALA A 168 -14.70 -11.51 -26.28
CA ALA A 168 -15.68 -10.78 -25.48
C ALA A 168 -16.59 -9.86 -26.29
N LYS A 169 -17.84 -9.76 -25.86
CA LYS A 169 -18.82 -8.75 -26.28
C LYS A 169 -19.11 -7.82 -25.09
N GLY A 170 -19.13 -6.52 -25.33
CA GLY A 170 -19.21 -5.50 -24.29
C GLY A 170 -17.89 -4.77 -24.02
N SER A 171 -17.85 -4.04 -22.91
CA SER A 171 -16.76 -3.12 -22.57
C SER A 171 -16.04 -3.53 -21.28
N VAL A 172 -14.74 -3.25 -21.22
CA VAL A 172 -13.94 -3.27 -19.99
C VAL A 172 -13.06 -2.02 -19.93
N TRP A 173 -13.00 -1.42 -18.75
CA TRP A 173 -12.11 -0.30 -18.45
C TRP A 173 -11.07 -0.76 -17.45
N PHE A 174 -9.83 -0.34 -17.68
CA PHE A 174 -8.73 -0.53 -16.75
C PHE A 174 -8.20 0.83 -16.29
N ASP A 175 -7.90 0.93 -15.00
CA ASP A 175 -7.33 2.12 -14.40
C ASP A 175 -6.30 1.77 -13.31
N ASP A 176 -5.44 2.71 -12.96
CA ASP A 176 -4.47 2.61 -11.86
C ASP A 176 -3.62 1.32 -11.90
N ALA A 177 -3.04 1.04 -13.07
CA ALA A 177 -2.18 -0.12 -13.27
C ALA A 177 -0.82 0.07 -12.58
N ARG A 178 -0.33 -0.97 -11.92
CA ARG A 178 0.99 -0.98 -11.27
C ARG A 178 1.63 -2.36 -11.38
N ALA A 179 2.95 -2.40 -11.50
CA ALA A 179 3.68 -3.66 -11.44
C ALA A 179 5.08 -3.47 -10.86
N ALA A 180 5.55 -4.47 -10.12
CA ALA A 180 6.89 -4.49 -9.54
C ALA A 180 7.50 -5.88 -9.45
N ARG A 181 8.83 -5.89 -9.37
CA ARG A 181 9.65 -7.06 -9.05
C ARG A 181 9.70 -7.30 -7.53
N GLY A 182 9.75 -8.57 -7.14
CA GLY A 182 10.08 -9.02 -5.78
C GLY A 182 8.94 -9.05 -4.78
N THR A 183 7.68 -8.96 -5.22
CA THR A 183 6.56 -8.76 -4.30
C THR A 183 5.75 -10.04 -4.20
N LYS A 184 5.88 -10.75 -3.08
CA LYS A 184 4.85 -11.71 -2.67
C LYS A 184 3.53 -10.95 -2.39
N PRO A 185 2.37 -11.62 -2.33
CA PRO A 185 1.16 -11.00 -1.81
C PRO A 185 1.42 -10.46 -0.39
N PRO A 186 0.93 -9.25 -0.04
CA PRO A 186 1.03 -8.74 1.33
C PRO A 186 0.43 -9.74 2.32
N GLY A 187 1.18 -10.13 3.35
CA GLY A 187 0.69 -11.09 4.32
C GLY A 187 1.76 -11.62 5.26
N ASN A 188 1.43 -12.74 5.92
CA ASN A 188 2.28 -13.34 6.96
C ASN A 188 2.72 -12.29 8.00
N PHE A 189 1.77 -11.51 8.51
CA PHE A 189 2.07 -10.41 9.41
C PHE A 189 2.55 -10.90 10.77
N ARG A 190 3.66 -10.32 11.23
CA ARG A 190 4.35 -10.70 12.47
C ARG A 190 4.59 -9.42 13.29
N PRO A 191 3.69 -9.09 14.24
CA PRO A 191 3.89 -7.97 15.15
C PRO A 191 5.23 -8.07 15.88
N ILE A 192 5.96 -6.97 15.96
CA ILE A 192 7.24 -6.86 16.63
C ILE A 192 7.02 -6.51 18.10
N ASP A 193 7.75 -7.17 19.01
CA ASP A 193 7.69 -6.84 20.43
C ASP A 193 8.41 -5.52 20.71
N LEU A 194 7.62 -4.46 20.89
CA LEU A 194 8.14 -3.11 21.17
C LEU A 194 8.44 -2.87 22.66
N ARG A 195 8.01 -3.77 23.56
CA ARG A 195 8.17 -3.60 25.03
C ARG A 195 9.58 -3.20 25.47
N PRO A 196 10.67 -3.77 24.92
CA PRO A 196 12.03 -3.40 25.33
C PRO A 196 12.40 -1.94 25.04
N ALA A 197 11.69 -1.28 24.10
CA ALA A 197 11.95 0.11 23.71
C ALA A 197 11.00 1.12 24.37
N CYS A 198 9.83 0.68 24.87
CA CYS A 198 8.83 1.55 25.46
C CYS A 198 9.40 2.34 26.65
N ASN A 199 9.11 3.63 26.71
CA ASN A 199 9.65 4.54 27.71
C ASN A 199 8.61 5.41 28.44
N THR A 200 7.35 5.40 27.99
CA THR A 200 6.24 6.09 28.65
C THR A 200 4.88 5.45 28.31
N SER A 201 3.80 5.93 28.92
CA SER A 201 2.41 5.48 28.76
C SER A 201 1.61 6.31 27.75
N PHE A 202 0.49 5.78 27.27
CA PHE A 202 -0.48 6.53 26.46
C PHE A 202 -1.28 7.55 27.28
N ARG A 203 -1.61 7.21 28.53
CA ARG A 203 -2.33 8.06 29.48
C ARG A 203 -1.37 8.96 30.23
N ASP A 204 -1.82 10.18 30.45
CA ASP A 204 -1.21 11.21 31.25
C ASP A 204 -2.22 11.74 32.29
N ASP A 205 -1.94 11.57 33.57
CA ASP A 205 -2.82 12.03 34.65
C ASP A 205 -2.51 13.46 35.11
N ALA A 206 -1.31 13.98 34.85
CA ALA A 206 -0.87 15.29 35.33
C ALA A 206 0.10 15.94 34.34
N ALA A 207 -0.27 17.11 33.82
CA ALA A 207 0.55 17.82 32.85
C ALA A 207 1.89 18.31 33.43
N SER A 208 2.97 18.14 32.66
CA SER A 208 4.29 18.74 32.89
C SER A 208 4.97 18.30 34.19
N ASP A 209 4.66 17.10 34.70
CA ASP A 209 5.33 16.53 35.85
C ASP A 209 6.46 15.54 35.45
N GLY A 210 6.62 15.29 34.14
CA GLY A 210 7.57 14.35 33.59
C GLY A 210 7.23 12.89 33.85
N LYS A 211 6.01 12.58 34.31
CA LYS A 211 5.54 11.22 34.63
C LYS A 211 4.38 10.86 33.72
N GLY A 212 4.65 9.88 32.85
CA GLY A 212 3.66 9.31 31.94
C GLY A 212 3.56 10.04 30.60
N GLY A 213 2.54 9.61 29.84
CA GLY A 213 1.79 10.44 28.91
C GLY A 213 2.48 10.95 27.67
N TRP A 214 2.27 10.31 26.50
CA TRP A 214 2.30 10.89 25.14
C TRP A 214 3.08 12.21 24.99
N THR A 215 2.43 13.37 25.21
CA THR A 215 3.04 14.71 25.12
C THR A 215 3.27 15.43 26.46
N ASP A 216 3.00 14.78 27.61
CA ASP A 216 3.12 15.36 28.97
C ASP A 216 2.25 16.62 29.18
N GLN A 217 0.99 16.52 28.73
CA GLN A 217 -0.01 17.59 28.70
C GLN A 217 -1.35 17.20 29.34
N GLY A 218 -1.33 16.25 30.28
CA GLY A 218 -2.51 15.76 30.98
C GLY A 218 -3.53 15.17 30.01
N ALA A 219 -4.77 15.66 30.03
CA ALA A 219 -5.85 15.10 29.23
C ALA A 219 -5.68 15.21 27.69
N ASN A 220 -4.64 15.91 27.21
CA ASN A 220 -4.20 15.89 25.82
C ASN A 220 -3.26 14.71 25.55
N ASP A 221 -3.80 13.50 25.60
CA ASP A 221 -3.03 12.27 25.48
C ASP A 221 -3.72 11.26 24.55
N LEU A 222 -3.20 10.02 24.53
CA LEU A 222 -3.72 8.93 23.71
C LEU A 222 -4.50 7.90 24.55
N ARG A 223 -5.09 8.31 25.68
CA ARG A 223 -5.74 7.39 26.66
C ARG A 223 -6.86 6.51 26.11
N ARG A 224 -7.43 6.87 24.95
CA ARG A 224 -8.56 6.16 24.34
C ARG A 224 -8.15 5.05 23.38
N ILE A 225 -6.86 4.90 23.06
CA ILE A 225 -6.41 3.83 22.17
C ILE A 225 -6.68 2.45 22.78
N GLU A 226 -7.21 1.52 21.99
CA GLU A 226 -7.31 0.13 22.44
C GLU A 226 -5.91 -0.53 22.44
N THR A 227 -5.52 -1.12 23.57
CA THR A 227 -4.29 -1.91 23.67
C THR A 227 -4.51 -3.36 23.22
N GLY A 228 -3.45 -4.17 23.16
CA GLY A 228 -3.54 -5.56 22.75
C GLY A 228 -3.43 -5.75 21.23
N LYS A 229 -4.05 -6.83 20.73
CA LYS A 229 -4.06 -7.13 19.29
C LYS A 229 -5.12 -6.26 18.60
N GLN A 230 -4.67 -5.37 17.73
CA GLN A 230 -5.55 -4.48 16.97
C GLN A 230 -5.27 -4.65 15.48
N THR A 231 -6.31 -4.73 14.65
CA THR A 231 -6.16 -4.76 13.19
C THR A 231 -6.58 -3.41 12.62
N LEU A 232 -5.61 -2.64 12.13
CA LEU A 232 -5.82 -1.29 11.62
C LEU A 232 -5.61 -1.30 10.11
N ARG A 233 -6.67 -1.02 9.36
CA ARG A 233 -6.69 -1.03 7.88
C ARG A 233 -6.05 -2.31 7.29
N GLY A 234 -6.42 -3.45 7.86
CA GLY A 234 -5.98 -4.78 7.43
C GLY A 234 -4.62 -5.24 7.99
N ILE A 235 -3.89 -4.37 8.71
CA ILE A 235 -2.59 -4.72 9.30
C ILE A 235 -2.76 -5.03 10.79
N PRO A 236 -2.40 -6.24 11.26
CA PRO A 236 -2.44 -6.56 12.68
C PRO A 236 -1.23 -5.93 13.39
N PHE A 237 -1.49 -5.25 14.49
CA PHE A 237 -0.51 -4.68 15.40
C PHE A 237 -0.68 -5.28 16.80
N GLN A 238 0.43 -5.40 17.51
CA GLN A 238 0.43 -5.67 18.94
C GLN A 238 0.75 -4.36 19.66
N ILE A 239 -0.29 -3.67 20.13
CA ILE A 239 -0.15 -2.47 20.96
C ILE A 239 0.14 -2.93 22.38
N VAL A 240 1.19 -2.39 23.00
CA VAL A 240 1.62 -2.81 24.34
C VAL A 240 0.57 -2.39 25.36
N ASP A 241 0.09 -3.37 26.12
CA ASP A 241 -0.82 -3.16 27.23
C ASP A 241 -0.02 -3.09 28.53
N SER A 242 0.18 -1.86 29.04
CA SER A 242 0.89 -1.57 30.28
C SER A 242 0.41 -0.24 30.85
N LYS A 243 0.50 -0.09 32.18
CA LYS A 243 0.19 1.16 32.89
C LYS A 243 1.40 2.08 33.06
N ASP A 244 2.61 1.54 32.91
CA ASP A 244 3.88 2.28 33.06
C ASP A 244 4.44 2.67 31.68
N LYS A 245 4.84 1.67 30.88
CA LYS A 245 5.49 1.88 29.58
C LYS A 245 4.82 1.07 28.48
N SER A 246 4.17 1.78 27.55
CA SER A 246 3.33 1.23 26.48
C SER A 246 3.69 1.76 25.09
N CYS A 247 4.45 2.86 25.02
CA CYS A 247 4.88 3.45 23.77
C CYS A 247 6.28 4.04 23.87
N VAL A 248 6.82 4.39 22.71
CA VAL A 248 8.09 5.08 22.57
C VAL A 248 7.80 6.54 22.25
N VAL A 249 8.23 7.45 23.11
CA VAL A 249 8.26 8.89 22.81
C VAL A 249 9.69 9.37 22.83
N LEU A 250 10.12 10.00 21.72
CA LEU A 250 11.49 10.49 21.57
C LEU A 250 11.57 12.00 21.70
N ARG A 251 12.73 12.47 22.17
CA ARG A 251 13.02 13.86 22.51
C ARG A 251 12.70 14.83 21.38
N GLY A 252 12.16 15.98 21.73
CA GLY A 252 11.78 17.08 20.84
C GLY A 252 11.48 18.34 21.65
N LYS A 253 10.86 19.33 21.02
CA LYS A 253 10.56 20.63 21.64
C LYS A 253 9.61 20.49 22.83
N GLY A 254 8.60 19.61 22.72
CA GLY A 254 7.58 19.43 23.76
C GLY A 254 7.91 18.35 24.78
N ARG A 255 8.75 17.36 24.46
CA ARG A 255 9.29 16.38 25.44
C ARG A 255 10.81 16.42 25.50
N LYS A 256 11.35 17.00 26.57
CA LYS A 256 12.81 17.13 26.80
C LYS A 256 13.34 16.13 27.83
N ASP A 257 12.47 15.56 28.63
CA ASP A 257 12.69 14.58 29.68
C ASP A 257 13.07 13.18 29.15
N VAL A 258 12.65 12.85 27.93
CA VAL A 258 12.93 11.55 27.29
C VAL A 258 14.23 11.55 26.44
N GLY A 259 14.73 10.35 26.14
CA GLY A 259 15.86 10.13 25.25
C GLY A 259 15.57 10.47 23.79
N ASN A 260 16.61 10.72 22.99
CA ASN A 260 16.48 11.01 21.55
C ASN A 260 16.54 9.75 20.66
N ALA A 261 16.68 8.57 21.25
CA ALA A 261 16.74 7.30 20.54
C ALA A 261 16.10 6.16 21.33
N ALA A 262 15.52 5.20 20.61
CA ALA A 262 15.07 3.92 21.17
C ALA A 262 15.33 2.81 20.16
N THR A 263 15.71 1.62 20.63
CA THR A 263 16.06 0.47 19.78
C THR A 263 15.24 -0.74 20.19
N PHE A 264 14.71 -1.46 19.21
CA PHE A 264 14.00 -2.72 19.42
C PHE A 264 14.50 -3.80 18.44
N PRO A 265 14.51 -5.07 18.86
CA PRO A 265 14.90 -6.18 17.99
C PRO A 265 13.82 -6.46 16.94
N VAL A 266 14.26 -6.91 15.76
CA VAL A 266 13.37 -7.46 14.71
C VAL A 266 13.69 -8.94 14.49
N ASN A 267 14.96 -9.30 14.40
CA ASN A 267 15.50 -10.67 14.32
C ASN A 267 14.83 -11.59 13.30
N GLN A 268 14.45 -11.06 12.14
CA GLN A 268 13.81 -11.84 11.08
C GLN A 268 14.01 -11.21 9.70
N THR A 269 13.80 -12.01 8.65
CA THR A 269 13.58 -11.50 7.30
C THR A 269 12.14 -11.01 7.17
N CYS A 270 11.95 -9.96 6.37
CA CYS A 270 10.64 -9.48 5.95
C CYS A 270 10.79 -8.66 4.68
N ASP A 271 9.70 -8.53 3.93
CA ASP A 271 9.67 -7.70 2.73
C ASP A 271 9.27 -6.25 3.08
N ALA A 272 8.55 -6.06 4.19
CA ALA A 272 8.14 -4.74 4.69
C ALA A 272 8.11 -4.66 6.23
N LEU A 273 8.20 -3.43 6.74
CA LEU A 273 7.86 -3.06 8.12
C LEU A 273 6.75 -2.00 8.09
N TYR A 274 5.71 -2.18 8.89
CA TYR A 274 4.62 -1.23 9.08
C TYR A 274 4.81 -0.55 10.43
N PHE A 275 4.98 0.76 10.44
CA PHE A 275 5.14 1.55 11.66
C PHE A 275 3.84 2.28 11.98
N LEU A 276 3.27 2.02 13.16
CA LEU A 276 2.13 2.77 13.69
C LEU A 276 2.67 3.89 14.59
N HIS A 277 2.65 5.12 14.11
CA HIS A 277 3.32 6.25 14.76
C HIS A 277 2.65 7.60 14.47
N ALA A 278 3.11 8.64 15.14
CA ALA A 278 2.82 10.02 14.81
C ALA A 278 3.96 10.93 15.26
N CYS A 279 3.89 12.22 14.95
CA CYS A 279 4.75 13.25 15.52
C CYS A 279 3.93 14.32 16.23
N ALA A 280 4.60 15.11 17.07
CA ALA A 280 4.02 16.31 17.66
C ALA A 280 4.92 17.51 17.37
N TRP A 281 4.31 18.63 16.99
CA TRP A 281 5.00 19.83 16.52
C TRP A 281 5.89 19.54 15.31
N GLY A 282 5.33 18.85 14.31
CA GLY A 282 6.02 18.40 13.09
C GLY A 282 6.77 19.49 12.30
N GLY A 283 6.48 20.76 12.56
CA GLY A 283 7.08 21.90 11.85
C GLY A 283 6.53 22.04 10.43
N ARG A 284 7.32 22.61 9.52
CA ARG A 284 6.92 22.77 8.12
C ARG A 284 6.84 21.42 7.41
N LEU A 285 5.93 21.26 6.47
CA LEU A 285 5.86 20.07 5.61
C LEU A 285 7.24 19.81 4.96
N GLY A 286 7.64 18.53 4.91
CA GLY A 286 8.96 18.10 4.43
C GLY A 286 10.08 18.18 5.47
N SER A 287 9.87 18.80 6.63
CA SER A 287 10.89 18.86 7.69
C SER A 287 11.16 17.48 8.28
N LEU A 288 12.43 17.16 8.52
CA LEU A 288 12.82 15.91 9.17
C LEU A 288 12.36 15.90 10.64
N VAL A 289 11.52 14.92 10.98
CA VAL A 289 11.06 14.63 12.35
C VAL A 289 12.03 13.66 13.02
N ALA A 290 12.29 12.54 12.37
CA ALA A 290 13.10 11.45 12.90
C ALA A 290 13.66 10.58 11.77
N THR A 291 14.42 9.55 12.13
CA THR A 291 14.93 8.53 11.21
C THR A 291 14.83 7.17 11.86
N TYR A 292 14.34 6.18 11.14
CA TYR A 292 14.55 4.78 11.48
C TYR A 292 15.86 4.32 10.86
N GLU A 293 16.79 3.85 11.68
CA GLU A 293 18.01 3.18 11.26
C GLU A 293 17.80 1.66 11.37
N ILE A 294 17.73 0.99 10.22
CA ILE A 294 17.54 -0.44 10.11
C ILE A 294 18.92 -1.09 10.03
N THR A 295 19.26 -1.93 11.01
CA THR A 295 20.52 -2.68 11.06
C THR A 295 20.24 -4.14 10.71
N TYR A 296 20.91 -4.65 9.67
CA TYR A 296 20.84 -6.06 9.27
C TYR A 296 21.80 -6.92 10.10
N ALA A 297 21.55 -8.22 10.14
CA ALA A 297 22.39 -9.18 10.87
C ALA A 297 23.85 -9.21 10.41
N ASP A 298 24.14 -8.80 9.17
CA ASP A 298 25.49 -8.67 8.63
C ASP A 298 26.19 -7.33 8.99
N GLY A 299 25.54 -6.50 9.81
CA GLY A 299 26.03 -5.19 10.23
C GLY A 299 25.78 -4.07 9.22
N THR A 300 25.27 -4.35 8.02
CA THR A 300 24.91 -3.30 7.07
C THR A 300 23.69 -2.52 7.57
N LYS A 301 23.56 -1.27 7.13
CA LYS A 301 22.50 -0.36 7.58
C LYS A 301 21.75 0.29 6.44
N VAL A 302 20.49 0.62 6.67
CA VAL A 302 19.64 1.46 5.81
C VAL A 302 18.94 2.49 6.68
N LEU A 303 18.79 3.71 6.16
CA LEU A 303 18.10 4.81 6.84
C LEU A 303 16.75 5.07 6.15
N ALA A 304 15.70 5.19 6.95
CA ALA A 304 14.38 5.63 6.52
C ALA A 304 14.05 6.98 7.19
N PRO A 305 14.18 8.12 6.49
CA PRO A 305 13.86 9.42 7.05
C PRO A 305 12.35 9.58 7.20
N LEU A 306 11.92 10.20 8.30
CA LEU A 306 10.53 10.57 8.55
C LEU A 306 10.36 12.07 8.40
N ARG A 307 9.66 12.50 7.35
CA ARG A 307 9.38 13.90 7.07
C ARG A 307 7.93 14.22 7.39
N ASN A 308 7.72 15.36 8.04
CA ASN A 308 6.37 15.81 8.36
C ASN A 308 5.54 15.98 7.08
N GLY A 309 4.33 15.42 7.06
CA GLY A 309 3.43 15.47 5.91
C GLY A 309 3.77 14.49 4.78
N ASN A 310 4.70 13.55 5.01
CA ASN A 310 4.94 12.44 4.09
C ASN A 310 4.92 11.09 4.81
N GLU A 311 6.02 10.69 5.45
CA GLU A 311 6.08 9.42 6.18
C GLU A 311 5.46 9.50 7.57
N VAL A 312 5.30 10.71 8.13
CA VAL A 312 4.70 10.93 9.44
C VAL A 312 3.88 12.21 9.44
N ALA A 313 2.75 12.22 10.15
CA ALA A 313 1.89 13.38 10.34
C ALA A 313 1.94 13.86 11.80
N ASP A 314 1.53 15.10 12.04
CA ASP A 314 1.18 15.52 13.40
C ASP A 314 -0.01 14.70 13.89
N TRP A 315 -0.01 14.33 15.17
CA TRP A 315 -1.04 13.49 15.76
C TRP A 315 -2.39 14.21 15.92
N TRP A 316 -2.43 15.55 15.83
CA TRP A 316 -3.67 16.32 15.76
C TRP A 316 -4.16 16.43 14.31
N LYS A 317 -5.45 16.11 14.10
CA LYS A 317 -6.10 16.12 12.78
C LYS A 317 -5.29 15.36 11.72
N PRO A 318 -4.92 14.09 11.98
CA PRO A 318 -4.25 13.25 10.99
C PRO A 318 -5.12 13.10 9.74
N GLY A 319 -4.48 12.72 8.65
CA GLY A 319 -5.13 12.35 7.40
C GLY A 319 -4.21 11.48 6.57
N ASP A 320 -4.74 10.98 5.47
CA ASP A 320 -3.93 10.20 4.53
C ASP A 320 -2.89 11.08 3.84
N LEU A 321 -1.65 10.61 3.85
CA LEU A 321 -0.50 11.21 3.20
C LEU A 321 -0.01 10.30 2.06
N ALA A 322 0.95 10.79 1.29
CA ALA A 322 1.46 10.06 0.14
C ALA A 322 2.26 8.79 0.51
N ALA A 323 2.89 8.78 1.69
CA ALA A 323 3.69 7.64 2.18
C ALA A 323 3.16 7.04 3.49
N CYS A 324 2.15 7.63 4.12
CA CYS A 324 1.60 7.22 5.42
C CYS A 324 0.10 7.39 5.41
N ALA A 325 -0.66 6.50 6.04
CA ALA A 325 -2.12 6.57 6.04
C ALA A 325 -2.67 6.64 7.46
N SER A 326 -3.76 7.37 7.69
CA SER A 326 -4.41 7.42 9.00
C SER A 326 -4.89 6.02 9.38
N GLY A 327 -4.28 5.41 10.38
CA GLY A 327 -4.51 4.03 10.81
C GLY A 327 -5.44 3.89 12.00
N TRP A 328 -5.41 4.87 12.90
CA TRP A 328 -6.29 4.96 14.06
C TRP A 328 -6.64 6.43 14.28
N GLU A 329 -7.91 6.71 14.56
CA GLU A 329 -8.41 8.04 14.92
C GLU A 329 -9.27 7.94 16.17
N GLY A 330 -9.26 9.01 16.96
CA GLY A 330 -10.04 9.10 18.18
C GLY A 330 -10.14 10.54 18.67
N THR A 331 -10.55 10.69 19.92
CA THR A 331 -10.74 11.99 20.58
C THR A 331 -10.13 11.99 21.97
N ASN A 332 -9.81 13.17 22.49
CA ASN A 332 -9.45 13.37 23.89
C ASN A 332 -10.13 14.63 24.43
N ALA A 333 -9.67 15.16 25.57
CA ALA A 333 -10.29 16.34 26.16
C ALA A 333 -10.01 17.64 25.39
N GLU A 334 -8.88 17.71 24.66
CA GLU A 334 -8.42 18.93 23.97
C GLU A 334 -8.72 18.92 22.46
N SER A 335 -8.97 17.75 21.87
CA SER A 335 -9.21 17.61 20.44
C SER A 335 -10.25 16.54 20.12
N ASP A 336 -11.10 16.87 19.16
CA ASP A 336 -12.12 16.02 18.56
C ASP A 336 -11.58 15.14 17.41
N ASN A 337 -10.30 15.29 17.06
CA ASN A 337 -9.63 14.43 16.09
C ASN A 337 -8.13 14.35 16.38
N ILE A 338 -7.73 13.22 16.95
CA ILE A 338 -6.34 12.80 17.13
C ILE A 338 -6.12 11.46 16.46
N GLY A 339 -4.88 11.13 16.10
CA GLY A 339 -4.62 9.78 15.61
C GLY A 339 -3.19 9.44 15.26
N LEU A 340 -3.06 8.26 14.66
CA LEU A 340 -1.81 7.60 14.33
C LEU A 340 -1.77 7.24 12.85
N GLY A 341 -0.64 7.50 12.22
CA GLY A 341 -0.35 7.07 10.86
C GLY A 341 0.27 5.66 10.82
N ILE A 342 -0.05 4.89 9.79
CA ILE A 342 0.64 3.68 9.39
C ILE A 342 1.59 4.04 8.25
N PHE A 343 2.88 3.97 8.51
CA PHE A 343 3.93 4.10 7.51
C PHE A 343 4.42 2.71 7.08
N PRO A 344 4.05 2.24 5.87
CA PRO A 344 4.65 1.06 5.28
C PRO A 344 6.04 1.37 4.72
N TRP A 345 7.07 0.72 5.25
CA TRP A 345 8.44 0.79 4.76
C TRP A 345 8.81 -0.47 3.99
N VAL A 346 9.29 -0.29 2.75
CA VAL A 346 9.84 -1.38 1.92
C VAL A 346 11.24 -1.74 2.40
N ASN A 347 11.48 -3.01 2.68
CA ASN A 347 12.82 -3.50 2.94
C ASN A 347 13.60 -3.63 1.62
N PRO A 348 14.67 -2.86 1.38
CA PRO A 348 15.45 -2.96 0.14
C PRO A 348 16.28 -4.25 0.05
N LYS A 349 16.39 -5.02 1.14
CA LYS A 349 17.13 -6.28 1.23
C LYS A 349 16.28 -7.37 1.91
N PRO A 350 15.17 -7.80 1.28
CA PRO A 350 14.20 -8.72 1.89
C PRO A 350 14.80 -10.07 2.31
N GLY A 351 15.77 -10.57 1.54
CA GLY A 351 16.48 -11.81 1.85
C GLY A 351 17.51 -11.71 2.98
N LYS A 352 17.72 -10.53 3.58
CA LYS A 352 18.64 -10.35 4.71
C LYS A 352 17.87 -10.17 6.01
N PRO A 353 18.18 -10.94 7.08
CA PRO A 353 17.56 -10.73 8.37
C PRO A 353 17.86 -9.32 8.90
N ILE A 354 16.82 -8.61 9.32
CA ILE A 354 16.95 -7.37 10.08
C ILE A 354 17.22 -7.77 11.53
N ALA A 355 18.32 -7.26 12.11
CA ALA A 355 18.64 -7.49 13.51
C ALA A 355 17.81 -6.56 14.41
N SER A 356 17.85 -5.26 14.13
CA SER A 356 17.17 -4.26 14.95
C SER A 356 16.81 -3.01 14.17
N VAL A 357 15.89 -2.22 14.73
CA VAL A 357 15.59 -0.86 14.28
C VAL A 357 15.85 0.11 15.43
N THR A 358 16.56 1.19 15.13
CA THR A 358 16.76 2.31 16.05
C THR A 358 16.02 3.54 15.52
N ALA A 359 15.01 4.00 16.25
CA ALA A 359 14.35 5.27 15.99
C ALA A 359 15.19 6.40 16.60
N ARG A 360 15.44 7.49 15.85
CA ARG A 360 16.20 8.66 16.33
C ARG A 360 15.55 9.98 15.94
N THR A 361 15.49 10.92 16.88
CA THR A 361 15.22 12.34 16.62
C THR A 361 16.51 13.15 16.72
N THR A 362 16.50 14.37 16.17
CA THR A 362 17.58 15.35 16.41
C THR A 362 17.54 15.94 17.82
N GLY A 363 16.44 15.74 18.57
CA GLY A 363 16.20 16.30 19.89
C GLY A 363 15.88 17.80 19.93
N ARG A 364 15.83 18.49 18.77
CA ARG A 364 15.61 19.95 18.69
C ARG A 364 14.26 20.36 18.09
N GLY A 365 13.63 19.46 17.33
CA GLY A 365 12.40 19.73 16.56
C GLY A 365 11.20 18.98 17.11
N ALA A 366 10.49 18.30 16.22
CA ALA A 366 9.33 17.48 16.56
C ALA A 366 9.68 16.31 17.50
N ASN A 367 8.69 15.88 18.27
CA ASN A 367 8.72 14.60 18.97
C ASN A 367 8.30 13.48 18.01
N LEU A 368 8.92 12.29 18.11
CA LEU A 368 8.41 11.07 17.47
C LEU A 368 7.69 10.23 18.51
N MET A 369 6.52 9.72 18.17
CA MET A 369 5.73 8.85 19.04
C MET A 369 5.42 7.56 18.27
N LEU A 370 6.02 6.45 18.69
CA LEU A 370 5.87 5.12 18.06
C LEU A 370 5.10 4.18 18.98
N VAL A 371 4.05 3.57 18.42
CA VAL A 371 3.05 2.79 19.17
C VAL A 371 3.21 1.29 18.93
N ALA A 372 3.40 0.89 17.67
CA ALA A 372 3.59 -0.52 17.31
C ALA A 372 4.35 -0.65 15.98
N VAL A 373 4.94 -1.82 15.76
CA VAL A 373 5.57 -2.18 14.48
C VAL A 373 5.16 -3.59 14.12
N THR A 374 4.91 -3.84 12.84
CA THR A 374 4.59 -5.17 12.31
C THR A 374 5.47 -5.46 11.10
N ALA A 375 6.10 -6.63 11.07
CA ALA A 375 6.74 -7.12 9.85
C ALA A 375 5.70 -7.81 8.95
N GLY A 376 5.89 -7.71 7.65
CA GLY A 376 5.09 -8.45 6.68
C GLY A 376 5.95 -8.95 5.53
N ASP A 377 5.44 -9.98 4.87
CA ASP A 377 5.95 -10.43 3.59
C ASP A 377 5.12 -9.81 2.47
N GLY A 378 5.69 -9.78 1.27
CA GLY A 378 5.12 -9.15 0.11
C GLY A 378 5.34 -7.64 0.00
N SER A 379 4.81 -7.07 -1.09
CA SER A 379 4.72 -5.61 -1.21
C SER A 379 4.08 -5.04 0.06
N PRO A 380 4.56 -3.91 0.59
CA PRO A 380 3.78 -3.21 1.60
C PRO A 380 2.43 -2.86 1.00
N SER A 381 1.35 -3.37 1.59
CA SER A 381 0.01 -2.87 1.27
C SER A 381 -0.08 -1.49 1.88
N PHE A 382 -0.24 -0.45 1.05
CA PHE A 382 -0.75 0.79 1.60
C PHE A 382 -2.11 0.44 2.21
N PRO A 383 -2.31 0.68 3.51
CA PRO A 383 -3.61 0.38 4.07
C PRO A 383 -4.60 1.24 3.27
N GLU A 384 -5.75 0.70 2.90
CA GLU A 384 -6.87 1.51 2.38
C GLU A 384 -7.88 1.63 3.52
N LEU A 385 -8.70 2.70 3.54
CA LEU A 385 -9.86 2.69 4.43
C LEU A 385 -10.68 1.45 4.07
N PRO A 386 -11.05 0.59 5.03
CA PRO A 386 -12.08 -0.39 4.74
C PRO A 386 -13.27 0.38 4.17
N LEU A 387 -13.74 -0.04 2.99
CA LEU A 387 -14.97 0.51 2.42
C LEU A 387 -16.09 0.26 3.43
N ASP A 388 -16.50 1.30 4.16
CA ASP A 388 -17.68 1.25 5.03
C ASP A 388 -18.90 1.30 4.09
N TYR A 389 -19.32 0.13 3.61
CA TYR A 389 -20.56 0.00 2.85
C TYR A 389 -21.74 0.25 3.80
N ARG A 390 -22.12 1.51 3.97
CA ARG A 390 -23.40 1.88 4.59
C ARG A 390 -24.48 1.80 3.52
N PHE A 391 -25.13 0.64 3.43
CA PHE A 391 -26.39 0.53 2.70
C PHE A 391 -27.48 1.20 3.54
N THR A 392 -27.68 2.51 3.37
CA THR A 392 -28.79 3.24 4.01
C THR A 392 -30.09 3.12 3.21
N ASP A 393 -30.02 2.61 1.98
CA ASP A 393 -31.18 2.30 1.17
C ASP A 393 -31.64 0.87 1.41
N THR A 394 -32.71 0.73 2.19
CA THR A 394 -33.38 -0.55 2.44
C THR A 394 -34.51 -0.83 1.45
N THR A 395 -34.65 -0.02 0.40
CA THR A 395 -35.69 -0.22 -0.62
C THR A 395 -35.44 -1.57 -1.32
N GLY A 396 -36.39 -2.50 -1.19
CA GLY A 396 -36.27 -3.85 -1.75
C GLY A 396 -35.67 -4.90 -0.79
N TRP A 397 -35.28 -4.52 0.42
CA TRP A 397 -34.87 -5.48 1.44
C TRP A 397 -36.10 -6.21 1.98
N TYR A 398 -36.02 -7.54 2.04
CA TYR A 398 -37.04 -8.37 2.67
C TYR A 398 -36.65 -8.63 4.13
N PRO A 399 -37.54 -8.37 5.11
CA PRO A 399 -37.24 -8.69 6.50
C PRO A 399 -37.15 -10.20 6.66
N TRP A 400 -35.95 -10.69 6.97
CA TRP A 400 -35.71 -12.10 7.24
C TRP A 400 -35.57 -12.31 8.75
N ARG A 401 -36.39 -13.20 9.34
CA ARG A 401 -36.27 -13.59 10.74
C ARG A 401 -35.51 -14.90 10.84
N PHE A 402 -34.40 -14.88 11.56
CA PHE A 402 -33.68 -16.08 11.96
C PHE A 402 -34.42 -16.75 13.12
N ASP A 403 -34.75 -18.03 13.00
CA ASP A 403 -35.14 -18.83 14.16
C ASP A 403 -33.86 -19.41 14.79
N VAL A 404 -33.29 -18.66 15.72
CA VAL A 404 -32.03 -18.98 16.41
C VAL A 404 -32.10 -20.26 17.25
N ASN A 405 -33.28 -20.88 17.38
CA ASN A 405 -33.47 -22.13 18.13
C ASN A 405 -33.50 -23.38 17.25
N ASN A 406 -33.17 -23.31 15.96
CA ASN A 406 -33.16 -24.48 15.08
C ASN A 406 -31.81 -25.22 15.12
N PRO A 407 -31.71 -26.40 15.75
CA PRO A 407 -30.45 -27.12 15.95
C PRO A 407 -29.90 -27.80 14.67
N LYS A 408 -30.54 -27.63 13.50
CA LYS A 408 -30.11 -28.21 12.21
C LYS A 408 -29.44 -27.20 11.25
N LEU A 409 -29.22 -25.95 11.67
CA LEU A 409 -28.54 -24.93 10.84
C LEU A 409 -27.02 -25.17 10.81
N GLY A 410 -26.60 -26.18 10.06
CA GLY A 410 -25.18 -26.41 9.74
C GLY A 410 -24.70 -25.58 8.55
N GLU A 411 -25.57 -25.33 7.57
CA GLU A 411 -25.26 -24.54 6.37
C GLU A 411 -26.50 -23.76 5.91
N LEU A 412 -26.27 -22.56 5.36
CA LEU A 412 -27.31 -21.65 4.88
C LEU A 412 -27.43 -21.76 3.35
N ASP A 413 -28.51 -22.37 2.86
CA ASP A 413 -28.76 -22.49 1.41
C ASP A 413 -29.40 -21.21 0.86
N LEU A 414 -28.61 -20.48 0.08
CA LEU A 414 -28.98 -19.23 -0.59
C LEU A 414 -29.21 -19.42 -2.11
N SER A 415 -29.16 -20.65 -2.62
CA SER A 415 -29.28 -20.96 -4.06
C SER A 415 -30.58 -20.46 -4.70
N ARG A 416 -31.64 -20.34 -3.89
CA ARG A 416 -32.96 -19.82 -4.29
C ARG A 416 -33.03 -18.29 -4.49
N PHE A 417 -31.96 -17.57 -4.17
CA PHE A 417 -31.88 -16.10 -4.32
C PHE A 417 -30.86 -15.66 -5.38
N LEU A 418 -30.28 -16.60 -6.13
CA LEU A 418 -29.33 -16.35 -7.23
C LEU A 418 -29.98 -16.50 -8.60
#